data_AF-A0A2V8VNH8-F1
#
_entry.id   AF-A0A2V8VNH8-F1
#
_cell.length_a   1.000
_cell.length_b   1.000
_cell.length_c   1.000
_cell.angle_alpha   90.00
_cell.angle_beta   90.00
_cell.angle_gamma   90.00
#
_symmetry.space_group_name_H-M   'P 1'
#
loop_
_entity.id
_entity.type
_entity.pdbx_description
1 polymer ?
#
loop_
_entity_poly.entity_id
_entity_poly.type
_entity_poly.pdbx_seq_one_letter_code
_entity_poly.pdbx_strand_id
1 'polypeptide(L)'
;MTGTANQVDWAEQIKARVSAEFDRVARALASVANRQTEQDRMDTLAAIAILEDKRAEVMRNAQAGYFIHDWQELRDQVRQMIVQDSRYKTIKVNQELADKSHKSTLTGG
;
A
#
# COMPACT_ATOMS: atom_id res chain seq x y z
N MET A 1 2.98 -7.15 -22.97
CA MET A 1 1.69 -7.54 -22.38
C MET A 1 1.05 -8.58 -23.30
N THR A 2 0.27 -9.52 -22.78
CA THR A 2 -0.26 -10.67 -23.51
C THR A 2 -1.79 -10.65 -23.48
N GLY A 3 -2.40 -10.65 -24.66
CA GLY A 3 -3.83 -10.57 -24.90
C GLY A 3 -4.09 -10.23 -26.38
N THR A 4 -5.35 -10.05 -26.77
CA THR A 4 -5.66 -9.45 -28.08
C THR A 4 -5.22 -7.99 -28.11
N ALA A 5 -5.03 -7.38 -29.30
CA ALA A 5 -4.62 -5.99 -29.42
C ALA A 5 -5.52 -5.05 -28.59
N ASN A 6 -6.85 -5.18 -28.73
CA ASN A 6 -7.82 -4.40 -27.97
C ASN A 6 -7.71 -4.63 -26.44
N GLN A 7 -7.42 -5.86 -26.00
CA GLN A 7 -7.21 -6.14 -24.58
C GLN A 7 -5.92 -5.51 -24.07
N VAL A 8 -4.84 -5.54 -24.85
CA VAL A 8 -3.56 -4.92 -24.50
C VAL A 8 -3.73 -3.41 -24.36
N ASP A 9 -4.31 -2.74 -25.36
CA ASP A 9 -4.52 -1.29 -25.34
C ASP A 9 -5.37 -0.85 -24.14
N TRP A 10 -6.38 -1.65 -23.78
CA TRP A 10 -7.21 -1.38 -22.61
C TRP A 10 -6.46 -1.65 -21.29
N ALA A 11 -5.75 -2.76 -21.19
CA ALA A 11 -5.01 -3.13 -20.00
C ALA A 11 -3.85 -2.16 -19.70
N GLU A 12 -3.22 -1.55 -20.72
CA GLU A 12 -2.22 -0.50 -20.53
C GLU A 12 -2.81 0.76 -19.88
N GLN A 13 -4.01 1.17 -20.30
CA GLN A 13 -4.72 2.29 -19.66
C GLN A 13 -5.08 1.99 -18.21
N ILE A 14 -5.53 0.76 -17.92
CA ILE A 14 -5.80 0.33 -16.54
C ILE A 14 -4.50 0.34 -15.73
N LYS A 15 -3.42 -0.26 -16.26
CA LYS A 15 -2.11 -0.32 -15.60
C LYS A 15 -1.58 1.06 -15.24
N ALA A 16 -1.75 2.05 -16.11
CA ALA A 16 -1.38 3.44 -15.82
C ALA A 16 -2.19 4.03 -14.65
N ARG A 17 -3.51 3.80 -14.61
CA ARG A 17 -4.36 4.26 -13.50
C ARG A 17 -4.02 3.56 -12.19
N VAL A 18 -3.77 2.25 -12.22
CA VAL A 18 -3.31 1.47 -11.05
C VAL A 18 -2.02 2.06 -10.51
N SER A 19 -1.03 2.32 -11.38
CA SER A 19 0.24 2.96 -11.00
C SER A 19 0.01 4.30 -10.30
N ALA A 20 -0.87 5.15 -10.84
CA ALA A 20 -1.18 6.45 -10.24
C ALA A 20 -1.83 6.33 -8.85
N GLU A 21 -2.66 5.30 -8.62
CA GLU A 21 -3.22 5.04 -7.28
C GLU A 21 -2.17 4.58 -6.28
N PHE A 22 -1.21 3.74 -6.68
CA PHE A 22 -0.05 3.43 -5.83
C PHE A 22 0.70 4.70 -5.43
N ASP A 23 1.01 5.58 -6.40
CA ASP A 23 1.71 6.83 -6.15
C ASP A 23 0.91 7.76 -5.22
N ARG A 24 -0.42 7.82 -5.38
CA ARG A 24 -1.32 8.60 -4.52
C ARG A 24 -1.29 8.10 -3.08
N VAL A 25 -1.36 6.78 -2.86
CA VAL A 25 -1.31 6.20 -1.51
C VAL A 25 0.06 6.41 -0.87
N ALA A 26 1.15 6.23 -1.62
CA ALA A 26 2.50 6.49 -1.14
C ALA A 26 2.67 7.94 -0.68
N ARG A 27 2.20 8.91 -1.47
CA ARG A 27 2.23 10.34 -1.11
C ARG A 27 1.40 10.66 0.13
N ALA A 28 0.22 10.04 0.26
CA ALA A 28 -0.62 10.22 1.45
C ALA A 28 0.10 9.72 2.72
N LEU A 29 0.73 8.54 2.65
CA LEU A 29 1.53 7.99 3.76
C LEU A 29 2.74 8.88 4.07
N ALA A 30 3.49 9.32 3.07
CA ALA A 30 4.65 10.19 3.25
C ALA A 30 4.25 11.53 3.90
N SER A 31 3.09 12.09 3.54
CA SER A 31 2.58 13.30 4.19
C SER A 31 2.23 13.10 5.66
N VAL A 32 1.81 11.90 6.07
CA VAL A 32 1.53 11.57 7.47
C VAL A 32 2.84 11.38 8.24
N ALA A 33 3.81 10.68 7.64
CA ALA A 33 5.13 10.41 8.21
C ALA A 33 5.86 11.69 8.66
N ASN A 34 5.73 12.78 7.89
CA ASN A 34 6.37 14.07 8.21
C ASN A 34 5.82 14.78 9.46
N ARG A 35 4.67 14.32 9.99
CA ARG A 35 4.00 14.93 11.15
C ARG A 35 4.06 14.05 12.41
N GLN A 36 4.78 12.94 12.31
CA GLN A 36 4.81 11.88 13.30
C GLN A 36 6.08 11.91 14.14
N THR A 37 6.03 11.22 15.28
CA THR A 37 7.21 10.92 16.08
C THR A 37 8.20 10.08 15.26
N GLU A 38 9.46 9.97 15.71
CA GLU A 38 10.47 9.16 15.00
C GLU A 38 9.99 7.73 14.76
N GLN A 39 9.45 7.09 15.79
CA GLN A 39 9.01 5.70 15.73
C GLN A 39 7.83 5.52 14.77
N ASP A 40 6.81 6.37 14.90
CA ASP A 40 5.63 6.33 14.01
C ASP A 40 6.01 6.64 12.56
N ARG A 41 7.00 7.52 12.36
CA ARG A 41 7.55 7.83 11.04
C ARG A 41 8.25 6.61 10.45
N MET A 42 9.08 5.90 11.22
CA MET A 42 9.73 4.67 10.76
C MET A 42 8.72 3.60 10.34
N ASP A 43 7.64 3.43 11.12
CA ASP A 43 6.58 2.49 10.81
C ASP A 43 5.84 2.86 9.52
N THR A 44 5.56 4.15 9.32
CA THR A 44 4.94 4.64 8.09
C THR A 44 5.86 4.46 6.87
N LEU A 45 7.17 4.67 7.02
CA LEU A 45 8.15 4.39 5.96
C LEU A 45 8.21 2.90 5.62
N ALA A 46 8.11 2.02 6.63
CA ALA A 46 8.03 0.58 6.40
C ALA A 46 6.74 0.18 5.67
N ALA A 47 5.60 0.82 5.97
CA ALA A 47 4.36 0.65 5.21
C ALA A 47 4.49 1.10 3.74
N ILE A 48 5.23 2.19 3.47
CA ILE A 48 5.54 2.63 2.10
C ILE A 48 6.40 1.60 1.37
N ALA A 49 7.41 1.02 2.02
CA ALA A 49 8.23 -0.03 1.41
C ALA A 49 7.38 -1.26 1.02
N ILE A 50 6.45 -1.69 1.88
CA ILE A 50 5.50 -2.76 1.58
C ILE A 50 4.64 -2.42 0.37
N LEU A 51 4.14 -1.17 0.29
CA LEU A 51 3.35 -0.69 -0.83
C LEU A 51 4.13 -0.75 -2.15
N GLU A 52 5.40 -0.34 -2.17
CA GLU A 52 6.26 -0.40 -3.36
C GLU A 52 6.56 -1.84 -3.80
N ASP A 53 6.78 -2.76 -2.86
CA ASP A 53 6.90 -4.19 -3.18
C ASP A 53 5.62 -4.71 -3.85
N LYS A 54 4.44 -4.36 -3.31
CA LYS A 54 3.15 -4.71 -3.91
C LYS A 54 2.95 -4.06 -5.27
N ARG A 55 3.39 -2.82 -5.46
CA ARG A 55 3.39 -2.15 -6.77
C ARG A 55 4.20 -2.96 -7.78
N ALA A 56 5.42 -3.39 -7.42
CA ALA A 56 6.25 -4.22 -8.29
C ALA A 56 5.58 -5.58 -8.59
N GLU A 57 4.92 -6.21 -7.61
CA GLU A 57 4.16 -7.45 -7.82
C GLU A 57 3.02 -7.32 -8.82
N VAL A 58 2.29 -6.20 -8.79
CA VAL A 58 1.18 -5.93 -9.71
C VAL A 58 1.71 -5.55 -11.09
N MET A 59 2.71 -4.66 -11.15
CA MET A 59 3.22 -4.11 -12.41
C MET A 59 4.01 -5.10 -13.25
N ARG A 60 4.57 -6.16 -12.65
CA ARG A 60 5.25 -7.25 -13.39
C ARG A 60 4.27 -8.18 -14.10
N ASN A 61 2.97 -8.15 -13.78
CA ASN A 61 2.01 -9.00 -14.46
C ASN A 61 1.93 -8.60 -15.94
N ALA A 62 2.12 -9.58 -16.83
CA ALA A 62 2.13 -9.36 -18.26
C ALA A 62 0.78 -9.67 -18.92
N GLN A 63 -0.20 -10.24 -18.21
CA GLN A 63 -1.48 -10.63 -18.79
C GLN A 63 -2.44 -9.44 -18.83
N ALA A 64 -3.01 -9.15 -20.00
CA ALA A 64 -4.02 -8.10 -20.13
C ALA A 64 -5.27 -8.42 -19.29
N GLY A 65 -5.67 -9.70 -19.26
CA GLY A 65 -6.81 -10.18 -18.47
C GLY A 65 -6.67 -9.90 -16.97
N TYR A 66 -5.45 -9.93 -16.41
CA TYR A 66 -5.22 -9.58 -15.01
C TYR A 66 -5.64 -8.14 -14.71
N PHE A 67 -5.20 -7.17 -15.51
CA PHE A 67 -5.59 -5.77 -15.29
C PHE A 67 -7.08 -5.54 -15.57
N ILE A 68 -7.62 -6.18 -16.61
CA ILE A 68 -9.03 -6.03 -16.97
C ILE A 68 -9.96 -6.61 -15.90
N HIS A 69 -9.69 -7.81 -15.39
CA HIS A 69 -10.58 -8.45 -14.42
C HIS A 69 -10.35 -7.97 -13.00
N ASP A 70 -9.08 -7.81 -12.61
CA ASP A 70 -8.74 -7.56 -11.22
C ASP A 70 -8.56 -6.07 -10.91
N TRP A 71 -8.36 -5.20 -11.91
CA TRP A 71 -7.97 -3.80 -11.67
C TRP A 71 -8.81 -2.76 -12.43
N GLN A 72 -9.79 -3.17 -13.21
CA GLN A 72 -10.68 -2.24 -13.92
C GLN A 72 -11.41 -1.29 -12.97
N GLU A 73 -11.81 -1.77 -11.79
CA GLU A 73 -12.45 -0.95 -10.75
C GLU A 73 -11.49 -0.64 -9.61
N LEU A 74 -10.81 0.50 -9.71
CA LEU A 74 -9.94 1.03 -8.67
C LEU A 74 -10.76 1.55 -7.48
N ARG A 75 -11.08 0.64 -6.56
CA ARG A 75 -11.71 0.97 -5.27
C ARG A 75 -10.63 1.03 -4.17
N ASP A 76 -10.79 0.26 -3.11
CA ASP A 76 -9.84 0.18 -1.99
C ASP A 76 -8.76 -0.89 -2.18
N GLN A 77 -8.59 -1.45 -3.38
CA GLN A 77 -7.70 -2.61 -3.60
C GLN A 77 -6.26 -2.36 -3.16
N VAL A 78 -5.67 -1.21 -3.52
CA VAL A 78 -4.30 -0.86 -3.10
C VAL A 78 -4.18 -0.82 -1.57
N ARG A 79 -5.17 -0.23 -0.89
CA ARG A 79 -5.20 -0.16 0.58
C ARG A 79 -5.39 -1.55 1.19
N GLN A 80 -6.30 -2.36 0.66
CA GLN A 80 -6.58 -3.71 1.15
C GLN A 80 -5.36 -4.62 1.00
N MET A 81 -4.60 -4.51 -0.10
CA MET A 81 -3.37 -5.26 -0.30
C MET A 81 -2.33 -5.01 0.80
N ILE A 82 -2.17 -3.76 1.23
CA ILE A 82 -1.28 -3.43 2.34
C ILE A 82 -1.84 -3.99 3.66
N VAL A 83 -3.12 -3.75 3.95
CA VAL A 83 -3.76 -4.18 5.21
C VAL A 83 -3.71 -5.71 5.38
N GLN A 84 -3.75 -6.46 4.28
CA GLN A 84 -3.67 -7.91 4.29
C GLN A 84 -2.23 -8.44 4.35
N ASP A 85 -1.21 -7.64 4.03
CA ASP A 85 0.20 -8.03 4.09
C ASP A 85 0.62 -8.33 5.54
N SER A 86 1.27 -9.47 5.75
CA SER A 86 1.69 -9.93 7.08
C SER A 86 2.68 -8.97 7.74
N ARG A 87 3.58 -8.35 6.96
CA ARG A 87 4.57 -7.38 7.46
C ARG A 87 3.87 -6.13 7.97
N TYR A 88 2.83 -5.68 7.28
CA TYR A 88 2.02 -4.54 7.71
C TYR A 88 1.28 -4.83 9.01
N LYS A 89 0.73 -6.05 9.16
CA LYS A 89 0.09 -6.47 10.42
C LYS A 89 1.07 -6.47 11.58
N THR A 90 2.32 -6.88 11.37
CA THR A 90 3.37 -6.82 12.40
C THR A 90 3.69 -5.38 12.82
N ILE A 91 3.82 -4.46 11.87
CA ILE A 91 4.03 -3.03 12.16
C ILE A 91 2.89 -2.49 13.04
N LYS A 92 1.64 -2.79 12.67
CA LYS A 92 0.47 -2.33 13.42
C LYS A 92 0.44 -2.88 14.85
N VAL A 93 0.78 -4.16 15.04
CA VAL A 93 0.87 -4.77 16.37
C VAL A 93 1.92 -4.07 17.22
N ASN A 94 3.08 -3.72 16.64
CA ASN A 94 4.14 -3.01 17.36
C ASN A 94 3.70 -1.59 17.78
N GLN A 95 2.97 -0.87 16.93
CA GLN A 95 2.37 0.43 17.27
C GLN A 95 1.40 0.31 18.45
N GLU A 96 0.48 -0.66 18.41
CA GLU A 96 -0.49 -0.88 19.48
C GLU A 96 0.17 -1.24 20.83
N LEU A 97 1.31 -1.94 20.81
CA LEU A 97 2.10 -2.24 22.00
C LEU A 97 2.83 -1.00 22.53
N ALA A 98 3.43 -0.19 21.63
CA ALA A 98 4.13 1.05 22.00
C ALA A 98 3.17 2.08 22.61
N ASP A 99 1.97 2.23 22.06
CA ASP A 99 0.92 3.12 22.57
C ASP A 99 0.44 2.71 23.97
N LYS A 100 0.26 1.40 24.20
CA LYS A 100 -0.13 0.86 25.50
C LYS A 100 0.96 1.09 26.55
N SER A 101 2.23 0.88 26.17
CA SER A 101 3.36 1.13 27.06
C SER A 101 3.43 2.59 27.51
N HIS A 102 3.24 3.55 26.58
CA HIS A 102 3.23 4.98 26.90
C HIS A 102 2.07 5.38 27.82
N LYS A 103 0.88 4.82 27.61
CA LYS A 103 -0.29 5.12 28.47
C LYS A 103 -0.12 4.60 29.90
N SER A 104 0.47 3.41 30.10
CA SER A 104 0.71 2.85 31.43
C SER A 104 1.73 3.65 32.24
N THR A 105 2.68 4.34 31.61
CA THR A 105 3.66 5.19 32.31
C THR A 105 3.08 6.54 32.77
N LEU A 106 1.98 7.02 32.16
CA LEU A 106 1.37 8.32 32.45
C LEU A 106 0.26 8.26 33.52
N THR A 107 -0.28 7.08 33.84
CA THR A 107 -1.35 6.91 34.85
C THR A 107 -0.84 6.39 36.19
N GLY A 108 0.46 6.19 36.36
CA GLY A 108 1.08 5.75 37.61
C GLY A 108 1.96 6.84 38.22
N GLY A 109 1.34 7.81 38.88
CA GLY A 109 1.99 8.89 39.64
C GLY A 109 1.07 9.42 40.71
#